data_AF-K3X7M5-F1
#
_entry.id   AF-K3X7M5-F1
#
_cell.length_a   1.000
_cell.length_b   1.000
_cell.length_c   1.000
_cell.angle_alpha   90.00
_cell.angle_beta   90.00
_cell.angle_gamma   90.00
#
_symmetry.space_group_name_H-M   'P 1'
#
loop_
_entity.id
_entity.type
_entity.pdbx_description
1 polymer ?
#
loop_
_entity_poly.entity_id
_entity_poly.type
_entity_poly.pdbx_seq_one_letter_code
_entity_poly.pdbx_strand_id
1 'polypeptide(L)'
;MDAMVLADTCTDVNIIGGSTEQSIKGKVANVVFATNLLSNNTFVTNVKIANLNLETSVTAIAGMLPAARISELTLRNTLLPSFPGKLSTLTQLLALSLDLNYITEVTADDSIDFLLE
;
A
#
# COMPACT_ATOMS: atom_id res chain seq x y z
N MET A 1 7.44 1.38 -16.57
CA MET A 1 8.33 1.55 -15.40
C MET A 1 8.68 0.18 -14.89
N ASP A 2 9.92 -0.01 -14.47
CA ASP A 2 10.40 -1.30 -14.00
C ASP A 2 10.09 -1.53 -12.52
N ALA A 3 10.17 -2.79 -12.11
CA ALA A 3 10.09 -3.16 -10.70
C ALA A 3 11.25 -2.55 -9.91
N MET A 4 11.01 -2.24 -8.64
CA MET A 4 12.03 -1.77 -7.73
C MET A 4 12.92 -2.95 -7.32
N VAL A 5 14.22 -2.81 -7.57
CA VAL A 5 15.23 -3.79 -7.15
C VAL A 5 15.78 -3.37 -5.80
N LEU A 6 15.64 -4.23 -4.81
CA LEU A 6 16.09 -4.01 -3.43
C LEU A 6 17.09 -5.12 -3.06
N ALA A 7 17.88 -4.88 -2.02
CA ALA A 7 18.75 -5.92 -1.48
C ALA A 7 17.93 -7.09 -0.92
N ASP A 8 18.49 -8.30 -1.00
CA ASP A 8 17.91 -9.55 -0.46
C ASP A 8 17.88 -9.62 1.08
N THR A 9 18.03 -8.47 1.74
CA THR A 9 17.92 -8.30 3.19
C THR A 9 16.91 -7.20 3.56
N CYS A 10 16.33 -6.51 2.56
CA CYS A 10 15.40 -5.41 2.79
C CYS A 10 14.02 -5.98 3.15
N THR A 11 13.62 -5.76 4.39
CA THR A 11 12.30 -6.15 4.93
C THR A 11 11.30 -5.00 4.92
N ASP A 12 11.80 -3.77 5.01
CA ASP A 12 11.01 -2.55 5.21
C ASP A 12 11.22 -1.57 4.06
N VAL A 13 10.11 -1.17 3.43
CA VAL A 13 10.10 -0.18 2.35
C VAL A 13 9.22 0.99 2.75
N ASN A 14 9.85 2.16 2.87
CA ASN A 14 9.15 3.42 3.14
C ASN A 14 9.27 4.34 1.92
N ILE A 15 8.15 4.62 1.26
CA ILE A 15 8.06 5.57 0.15
C ILE A 15 7.23 6.76 0.61
N ILE A 16 7.88 7.87 0.88
CA ILE A 16 7.26 9.05 1.49
C ILE A 16 7.41 10.24 0.56
N GLY A 17 6.30 10.87 0.20
CA GLY A 17 6.29 12.15 -0.49
C GLY A 17 6.66 13.29 0.46
N GLY A 18 7.72 14.03 0.14
CA GLY A 18 8.23 15.15 0.95
C GLY A 18 9.18 14.72 2.06
N SER A 19 9.50 15.66 2.97
CA SER A 19 10.54 15.46 4.00
C SER A 19 10.02 14.85 5.30
N THR A 20 8.71 14.69 5.46
CA THR A 20 8.07 14.22 6.70
C THR A 20 6.85 13.35 6.40
N GLU A 21 6.57 12.38 7.29
CA GLU A 21 5.31 11.61 7.25
C GLU A 21 4.10 12.47 7.67
N GLN A 22 4.34 13.48 8.52
CA GLN A 22 3.33 14.46 8.88
C GLN A 22 3.11 15.40 7.70
N SER A 23 1.92 15.32 7.12
CA SER A 23 1.45 16.20 6.05
C SER A 23 0.01 16.61 6.33
N ILE A 24 -0.41 17.68 5.66
CA ILE A 24 -1.82 18.10 5.64
C ILE A 24 -2.58 17.09 4.77
N LYS A 25 -3.74 16.61 5.25
CA LYS A 25 -4.60 15.71 4.48
C LYS A 25 -4.87 16.28 3.08
N GLY A 26 -4.64 15.48 2.04
CA GLY A 26 -4.80 15.87 0.65
C GLY A 26 -3.56 16.52 0.02
N LYS A 27 -2.53 16.87 0.79
CA LYS A 27 -1.24 17.33 0.25
C LYS A 27 -0.34 16.12 -0.02
N VAL A 28 -0.24 15.77 -1.29
CA VAL A 28 0.51 14.61 -1.78
C VAL A 28 1.39 15.00 -2.97
N ALA A 29 2.45 14.22 -3.21
CA ALA A 29 3.18 14.30 -4.46
C ALA A 29 2.60 13.34 -5.50
N ASN A 30 2.62 13.74 -6.77
CA ASN A 30 2.19 12.90 -7.88
C ASN A 30 3.36 12.05 -8.36
N VAL A 31 3.25 10.73 -8.18
CA VAL A 31 4.24 9.76 -8.64
C VAL A 31 3.48 8.65 -9.36
N VAL A 32 3.94 8.30 -10.56
CA VAL A 32 3.46 7.11 -11.26
C VAL A 32 4.29 5.94 -10.74
N PHE A 33 3.64 4.88 -10.29
CA PHE A 33 4.33 3.64 -9.89
C PHE A 33 4.19 2.57 -10.96
N ALA A 34 5.16 1.66 -11.01
CA ALA A 34 5.02 0.43 -11.78
C ALA A 34 3.94 -0.46 -11.14
N THR A 35 3.13 -1.12 -11.96
CA THR A 35 2.08 -2.05 -11.49
C THR A 35 2.66 -3.27 -10.78
N ASN A 36 3.96 -3.54 -10.97
CA ASN A 36 4.71 -4.64 -10.38
C ASN A 36 5.78 -4.16 -9.37
N LEU A 37 5.61 -2.95 -8.80
CA LEU A 37 6.62 -2.21 -8.01
C LEU A 37 7.50 -3.09 -7.10
N LEU A 38 6.90 -3.90 -6.24
CA LEU A 38 7.57 -4.81 -5.30
C LEU A 38 7.13 -6.27 -5.48
N SER A 39 6.29 -6.57 -6.47
CA SER A 39 5.65 -7.88 -6.64
C SER A 39 6.63 -9.07 -6.69
N ASN A 40 7.83 -8.86 -7.23
CA ASN A 40 8.86 -9.90 -7.34
C ASN A 40 9.78 -10.01 -6.12
N ASN A 41 9.63 -9.13 -5.12
CA ASN A 41 10.48 -9.14 -3.95
C ASN A 41 10.06 -10.27 -2.99
N THR A 42 11.03 -11.02 -2.45
CA THR A 42 10.77 -12.18 -1.57
C THR A 42 11.18 -11.95 -0.11
N PHE A 43 11.62 -10.75 0.23
CA PHE A 43 12.14 -10.39 1.56
C PHE A 43 11.33 -9.30 2.26
N VAL A 44 10.69 -8.40 1.50
CA VAL A 44 9.89 -7.30 2.01
C VAL A 44 8.63 -7.85 2.68
N THR A 45 8.46 -7.45 3.94
CA THR A 45 7.31 -7.79 4.78
C THR A 45 6.51 -6.55 5.14
N ASN A 46 7.13 -5.37 5.18
CA ASN A 46 6.51 -4.12 5.60
C ASN A 46 6.60 -3.06 4.51
N VAL A 47 5.46 -2.53 4.07
CA VAL A 47 5.41 -1.47 3.06
C VAL A 47 4.61 -0.28 3.60
N LYS A 48 5.27 0.88 3.61
CA LYS A 48 4.64 2.17 3.89
C LYS A 48 4.71 3.05 2.66
N ILE A 49 3.54 3.51 2.22
CA ILE A 49 3.40 4.57 1.22
C ILE A 49 2.67 5.72 1.88
N ALA A 50 3.29 6.90 1.91
CA ALA A 50 2.73 8.07 2.54
C ALA A 50 2.85 9.33 1.69
N ASN A 51 1.84 10.18 1.71
CA ASN A 51 1.85 11.50 1.03
C ASN A 51 2.07 11.41 -0.49
N LEU A 52 1.54 10.36 -1.12
CA LEU A 52 1.67 10.10 -2.56
C LEU A 52 0.31 9.83 -3.18
N ASN A 53 0.06 10.38 -4.36
CA ASN A 53 -1.21 10.19 -5.04
C ASN A 53 -1.38 8.75 -5.54
N LEU A 54 -2.33 8.01 -4.97
CA LEU A 54 -2.76 6.68 -5.41
C LEU A 54 -4.23 6.64 -5.85
N GLU A 55 -4.86 7.80 -6.06
CA GLU A 55 -6.30 7.93 -6.37
C GLU A 55 -6.73 7.07 -7.56
N THR A 56 -5.89 7.00 -8.61
CA THR A 56 -6.18 6.20 -9.82
C THR A 56 -5.72 4.74 -9.73
N SER A 57 -5.02 4.36 -8.66
CA SER A 57 -4.35 3.06 -8.51
C SER A 57 -5.02 2.14 -7.50
N VAL A 58 -6.17 2.53 -6.94
CA VAL A 58 -6.86 1.86 -5.83
C VAL A 58 -7.03 0.35 -6.03
N THR A 59 -7.34 -0.08 -7.25
CA THR A 59 -7.57 -1.50 -7.59
C THR A 59 -6.29 -2.27 -7.97
N ALA A 60 -5.18 -1.56 -8.17
CA ALA A 60 -3.90 -2.11 -8.58
C ALA A 60 -2.92 -2.29 -7.41
N ILE A 61 -3.19 -1.67 -6.26
CA ILE A 61 -2.30 -1.65 -5.08
C ILE A 61 -1.85 -3.05 -4.68
N ALA A 62 -2.77 -4.01 -4.55
CA ALA A 62 -2.40 -5.39 -4.17
C ALA A 62 -1.39 -6.03 -5.14
N GLY A 63 -1.53 -5.76 -6.45
CA GLY A 63 -0.62 -6.28 -7.48
C GLY A 63 0.78 -5.66 -7.45
N MET A 64 0.94 -4.50 -6.81
CA MET A 64 2.22 -3.82 -6.66
C MET A 64 3.07 -4.42 -5.54
N LEU A 65 2.51 -5.28 -4.69
CA LEU A 65 3.08 -5.70 -3.41
C LEU A 65 3.54 -7.17 -3.42
N PRO A 66 4.45 -7.57 -2.52
CA PRO A 66 4.84 -8.97 -2.32
C PRO A 66 3.71 -9.79 -1.67
N ALA A 67 2.76 -10.28 -2.48
CA ALA A 67 1.54 -10.92 -1.97
C ALA A 67 1.78 -12.09 -1.00
N ALA A 68 2.84 -12.86 -1.22
CA ALA A 68 3.14 -14.04 -0.42
C ALA A 68 3.76 -13.75 0.95
N ARG A 69 4.20 -12.52 1.24
CA ARG A 69 5.02 -12.22 2.43
C ARG A 69 4.66 -10.95 3.18
N ILE A 70 3.97 -10.00 2.55
CA ILE A 70 3.65 -8.74 3.19
C ILE A 70 2.77 -8.97 4.42
N SER A 71 3.24 -8.52 5.58
CA SER A 71 2.57 -8.59 6.88
C SER A 71 2.02 -7.24 7.33
N GLU A 72 2.64 -6.13 6.89
CA GLU A 72 2.19 -4.79 7.25
C GLU A 72 2.08 -3.89 6.02
N LEU A 73 0.92 -3.26 5.86
CA LEU A 73 0.65 -2.28 4.81
C LEU A 73 0.14 -0.97 5.40
N THR A 74 0.88 0.10 5.18
CA THR A 74 0.44 1.46 5.51
C THR A 74 0.27 2.28 4.23
N LEU A 75 -0.94 2.76 3.99
CA LEU A 75 -1.28 3.68 2.91
C LEU A 75 -1.82 4.97 3.53
N ARG A 76 -0.92 5.88 3.93
CA ARG A 76 -1.28 7.07 4.70
C ARG A 76 -1.36 8.30 3.81
N ASN A 77 -2.48 9.03 3.84
CA ASN A 77 -2.64 10.26 3.06
C ASN A 77 -2.31 10.05 1.57
N THR A 78 -2.99 9.08 0.95
CA THR A 78 -2.73 8.65 -0.43
C THR A 78 -3.87 8.95 -1.41
N LEU A 79 -4.80 9.81 -0.98
CA LEU A 79 -6.01 10.19 -1.73
C LEU A 79 -6.97 9.03 -2.06
N LEU A 80 -6.89 7.88 -1.38
CA LEU A 80 -7.77 6.74 -1.70
C LEU A 80 -9.24 7.15 -1.50
N PRO A 81 -10.09 7.13 -2.56
CA PRO A 81 -11.50 7.45 -2.46
C PRO A 81 -12.35 6.28 -1.95
N SER A 82 -11.85 5.05 -2.08
CA SER A 82 -12.52 3.82 -1.67
C SER A 82 -11.52 2.82 -1.11
N PHE A 83 -12.02 1.74 -0.51
CA PHE A 83 -11.18 0.67 0.00
C PHE A 83 -10.33 0.04 -1.12
N PRO A 84 -9.03 -0.27 -0.88
CA PRO A 84 -8.18 -0.86 -1.91
C PRO A 84 -8.67 -2.26 -2.31
N GLY A 85 -8.81 -2.47 -3.62
CA GLY A 85 -9.30 -3.75 -4.14
C GLY A 85 -8.29 -4.89 -4.00
N LYS A 86 -8.80 -6.12 -3.85
CA LYS A 86 -8.02 -7.37 -3.87
C LYS A 86 -6.98 -7.50 -2.75
N LEU A 87 -7.11 -6.75 -1.64
CA LEU A 87 -6.23 -6.95 -0.48
C LEU A 87 -6.37 -8.35 0.14
N SER A 88 -7.49 -9.05 -0.10
CA SER A 88 -7.67 -10.46 0.24
C SER A 88 -6.63 -11.41 -0.38
N THR A 89 -5.93 -10.98 -1.44
CA THR A 89 -4.82 -11.74 -2.04
C THR A 89 -3.52 -11.68 -1.22
N LEU A 90 -3.42 -10.75 -0.27
CA LEU A 90 -2.26 -10.57 0.61
C LEU A 90 -2.43 -11.44 1.86
N THR A 91 -2.39 -12.77 1.67
CA THR A 91 -2.77 -13.77 2.68
C THR A 91 -1.91 -13.81 3.95
N GLN A 92 -0.84 -13.02 4.02
CA GLN A 92 0.03 -12.90 5.20
C GLN A 92 -0.12 -11.55 5.91
N LEU A 93 -1.01 -10.68 5.43
CA LEU A 93 -1.21 -9.35 5.98
C LEU A 93 -1.84 -9.46 7.38
N LEU A 94 -1.20 -8.84 8.36
CA LEU A 94 -1.61 -8.83 9.78
C LEU A 94 -1.99 -7.42 10.26
N ALA A 95 -1.48 -6.39 9.58
CA ALA A 95 -1.79 -5.01 9.92
C ALA A 95 -2.02 -4.16 8.65
N LEU A 96 -3.12 -3.39 8.67
CA LEU A 96 -3.49 -2.45 7.62
C LEU A 96 -3.79 -1.07 8.23
N SER A 97 -3.09 -0.04 7.76
CA SER A 97 -3.38 1.35 8.11
C SER A 97 -3.75 2.15 6.86
N LEU A 98 -4.92 2.79 6.88
CA LEU A 98 -5.47 3.60 5.79
C LEU A 98 -5.70 5.06 6.22
N ASP A 99 -4.95 5.53 7.20
CA ASP A 99 -5.13 6.86 7.79
C ASP A 99 -5.07 7.99 6.77
N LEU A 100 -5.83 9.05 7.02
CA LEU A 100 -5.83 10.29 6.22
C LEU A 100 -6.21 10.10 4.74
N ASN A 101 -6.96 9.04 4.39
CA ASN A 101 -7.58 8.90 3.07
C ASN A 101 -9.02 9.46 3.03
N TYR A 102 -9.71 9.28 1.91
CA TYR A 102 -11.07 9.73 1.64
C TYR A 102 -12.08 8.58 1.53
N ILE A 103 -11.71 7.41 2.03
CA ILE A 103 -12.57 6.22 2.09
C ILE A 103 -13.74 6.53 3.02
N THR A 104 -14.96 6.48 2.47
CA THR A 104 -16.20 6.72 3.23
C THR A 104 -17.00 5.46 3.49
N GLU A 105 -16.70 4.38 2.77
CA GLU A 105 -17.42 3.11 2.85
C GLU A 105 -16.47 1.92 2.71
N VAL A 106 -16.86 0.81 3.33
CA VAL A 106 -16.25 -0.51 3.19
C VAL A 106 -17.40 -1.48 2.98
N THR A 107 -17.30 -2.31 1.94
CA THR A 107 -18.36 -3.21 1.51
C THR A 107 -18.01 -4.67 1.83
N ALA A 108 -18.96 -5.60 1.63
CA ALA A 108 -18.68 -7.02 1.81
C ALA A 108 -17.64 -7.55 0.80
N ASP A 109 -17.53 -6.94 -0.39
CA ASP A 109 -16.53 -7.31 -1.40
C ASP A 109 -15.10 -6.91 -0.99
N ASP A 110 -14.98 -6.03 0.01
CA ASP A 110 -13.72 -5.59 0.61
C ASP A 110 -13.26 -6.49 1.77
N SER A 111 -13.88 -7.67 1.97
CA SER A 111 -13.58 -8.50 3.14
C SER A 111 -12.11 -8.94 3.17
N ILE A 112 -11.51 -8.80 4.35
CA ILE A 112 -10.17 -9.27 4.69
C ILE A 112 -10.28 -10.05 6.00
N ASP A 113 -11.10 -11.10 5.99
CA ASP A 113 -11.54 -11.80 7.21
C ASP A 113 -10.37 -12.41 8.01
N PHE A 114 -9.21 -12.61 7.38
CA PHE A 114 -7.99 -13.07 8.04
C PHE A 114 -7.36 -12.06 9.01
N LEU A 115 -7.78 -10.78 9.03
CA LEU A 115 -7.32 -9.79 10.01
C LEU A 115 -8.11 -9.84 11.34
N LEU A 116 -9.09 -10.74 11.46
CA LEU A 116 -9.97 -10.85 12.62
C LEU A 116 -9.55 -11.98 13.60
N GLU A 117 -8.49 -12.73 13.29
CA GLU A 117 -7.92 -13.80 14.12
C GLU A 117 -6.69 -13.32 14.93
#